data_AF-A0A928R4E5-F1
#
_entry.id   AF-A0A928R4E5-F1
#
_cell.length_a   1.000
_cell.length_b   1.000
_cell.length_c   1.000
_cell.angle_alpha   90.00
_cell.angle_beta   90.00
_cell.angle_gamma   90.00
#
_symmetry.space_group_name_H-M   'P 1'
#
loop_
_entity.id
_entity.type
_entity.pdbx_description
1 polymer ?
#
loop_
_entity_poly.entity_id
_entity_poly.type
_entity_poly.pdbx_seq_one_letter_code
_entity_poly.pdbx_strand_id
1 'polypeptide(L)'
;MEYKSPDYFGASALLSNDGKTLVFLGLLSTETGYQTTAVLLDWETSSIRGTLALGERLPLAIKELDKDVFTVVFHDGILSFDRNASTTGMYSFGDQELYTFLFGEDFVACITERHRVGSRFSIQTIDSSGNIIGSLMESREFGSLAASGRLLAITHGNVVEVYPAALTSHSDFKFDSYVEQVAVSEEGTVIALCDGTLYIP
;
A
#
# COMPACT_ATOMS: atom_id res chain seq x y z
N MET A 1 6.99 41.67 -0.16
CA MET A 1 6.08 40.51 -0.29
C MET A 1 6.68 39.45 0.61
N GLU A 2 6.08 39.26 1.79
CA GLU A 2 6.61 38.37 2.82
C GLU A 2 6.23 36.93 2.44
N TYR A 3 7.23 36.07 2.25
CA TYR A 3 6.99 34.66 1.95
C TYR A 3 6.46 33.99 3.21
N LYS A 4 5.15 33.76 3.29
CA LYS A 4 4.58 32.87 4.31
C LYS A 4 4.89 31.44 3.89
N SER A 5 5.67 30.73 4.70
CA SER A 5 5.79 29.28 4.55
C SER A 5 4.39 28.66 4.62
N PRO A 6 4.04 27.71 3.75
CA PRO A 6 2.77 27.02 3.87
C PRO A 6 2.72 26.27 5.21
N ASP A 7 1.55 26.26 5.85
CA ASP A 7 1.36 25.56 7.13
C ASP A 7 1.54 24.04 6.98
N TYR A 8 1.39 23.52 5.76
CA TYR A 8 1.56 22.10 5.40
C TYR A 8 2.57 21.92 4.26
N PHE A 9 3.43 20.91 4.38
CA PHE A 9 4.15 20.33 3.24
C PHE A 9 3.37 19.13 2.71
N GLY A 10 2.95 19.16 1.44
CA GLY A 10 2.17 18.08 0.84
C GLY A 10 2.99 16.81 0.64
N ALA A 11 2.51 15.69 1.16
CA ALA A 11 3.14 14.39 1.02
C ALA A 11 2.42 13.49 0.00
N SER A 12 1.09 13.47 0.01
CA SER A 12 0.28 12.70 -0.94
C SER A 12 -1.15 13.25 -1.01
N ALA A 13 -1.88 12.91 -2.07
CA ALA A 13 -3.30 13.24 -2.20
C ALA A 13 -4.05 12.16 -2.98
N LEU A 14 -5.34 12.02 -2.68
CA LEU A 14 -6.24 11.07 -3.32
C LEU A 14 -7.61 11.72 -3.52
N LEU A 15 -8.14 11.63 -4.74
CA LEU A 15 -9.58 11.88 -4.97
C LEU A 15 -10.33 10.56 -4.74
N SER A 16 -11.39 10.60 -3.93
CA SER A 16 -12.24 9.45 -3.66
C SER A 16 -12.83 8.87 -4.95
N ASN A 17 -13.15 7.58 -4.93
CA ASN A 17 -13.68 6.84 -6.08
C ASN A 17 -14.99 7.44 -6.62
N ASP A 18 -15.80 8.06 -5.75
CA ASP A 18 -17.02 8.78 -6.14
C ASP A 18 -16.79 10.21 -6.63
N GLY A 19 -15.54 10.69 -6.62
CA GLY A 19 -15.14 12.02 -7.11
C GLY A 19 -15.53 13.19 -6.20
N LYS A 20 -15.98 12.94 -4.96
CA LYS A 20 -16.55 13.98 -4.09
C LYS A 20 -15.65 14.44 -2.97
N THR A 21 -14.64 13.66 -2.60
CA THR A 21 -13.78 13.96 -1.45
C THR A 21 -12.33 13.88 -1.89
N LEU A 22 -11.63 15.01 -1.79
CA LEU A 22 -10.18 15.05 -1.92
C LEU A 22 -9.57 14.88 -0.53
N VAL A 23 -8.76 13.85 -0.37
CA VAL A 23 -7.96 13.64 0.83
C VAL A 23 -6.55 14.14 0.56
N PHE A 24 -6.09 15.11 1.35
CA PHE A 24 -4.73 15.63 1.30
C PHE A 24 -3.97 15.19 2.55
N LEU A 25 -2.80 14.58 2.36
CA LEU A 25 -1.87 14.26 3.45
C LEU A 25 -0.81 15.34 3.52
N GLY A 26 -0.85 16.13 4.59
CA GLY A 26 0.08 17.21 4.86
C GLY A 26 0.95 16.94 6.07
N LEU A 27 2.23 17.31 5.98
CA LEU A 27 3.15 17.37 7.10
C LEU A 27 3.06 18.77 7.71
N LEU A 28 2.57 18.85 8.95
CA LEU A 28 2.52 20.08 9.72
C LEU A 28 3.78 20.16 10.59
N SER A 29 4.54 21.26 10.51
CA SER A 29 5.66 21.46 11.42
C SER A 29 5.14 21.71 12.84
N THR A 30 5.73 21.05 13.82
CA THR A 30 5.48 21.30 15.25
C THR A 30 6.75 21.83 15.91
N GLU A 31 6.69 22.24 17.17
CA GLU A 31 7.90 22.68 17.91
C GLU A 31 8.95 21.55 18.05
N THR A 32 8.51 20.29 18.03
CA THR A 32 9.34 19.11 18.30
C THR A 32 9.62 18.25 17.07
N GLY A 33 9.02 18.56 15.91
CA GLY A 33 9.16 17.76 14.71
C GLY A 33 8.08 18.06 13.68
N TYR A 34 7.40 17.01 13.22
CA TYR A 34 6.30 17.11 12.26
C TYR A 34 5.16 16.17 12.63
N GLN A 35 3.96 16.53 12.21
CA GLN A 35 2.77 15.71 12.34
C GLN A 35 2.11 15.53 10.98
N THR A 36 1.89 14.28 10.61
CA THR A 36 1.09 13.98 9.42
C THR A 36 -0.38 14.15 9.75
N THR A 37 -1.08 14.89 8.90
CA THR A 37 -2.51 15.16 9.03
C THR A 37 -3.20 14.84 7.72
N ALA A 38 -4.29 14.06 7.79
CA ALA A 38 -5.24 13.96 6.69
C ALA A 38 -6.22 15.13 6.77
N VAL A 39 -6.38 15.84 5.65
CA VAL A 39 -7.38 16.90 5.48
C VAL A 39 -8.35 16.42 4.41
N LEU A 40 -9.62 16.27 4.79
CA LEU A 40 -10.69 15.86 3.89
C LEU A 40 -11.40 17.09 3.38
N LEU A 41 -11.37 17.29 2.08
CA LEU A 41 -11.98 18.41 1.38
C LEU A 41 -13.14 17.91 0.54
N ASP A 42 -14.22 18.68 0.49
CA ASP A 42 -15.21 18.60 -0.56
C ASP A 42 -14.56 19.04 -1.89
N TRP A 43 -14.59 18.19 -2.92
CA TRP A 43 -13.89 18.48 -4.18
C TRP A 43 -14.45 19.70 -4.92
N GLU A 44 -15.77 19.91 -4.89
CA GLU A 44 -16.41 20.98 -5.66
C GLU A 44 -16.28 22.33 -4.97
N THR A 45 -16.51 22.36 -3.67
CA THR A 45 -16.56 23.59 -2.87
C THR A 45 -15.21 23.94 -2.24
N SER A 46 -14.24 23.01 -2.26
CA SER A 46 -12.96 23.12 -1.56
C SER A 46 -13.09 23.33 -0.04
N SER A 47 -14.25 23.00 0.54
CA SER A 47 -14.49 23.16 1.98
C SER A 47 -13.92 21.99 2.77
N ILE A 48 -13.29 22.28 3.92
CA ILE A 48 -12.81 21.24 4.84
C ILE A 48 -13.99 20.56 5.49
N ARG A 49 -14.11 19.25 5.26
CA ARG A 49 -15.12 18.37 5.87
C ARG A 49 -14.62 17.72 7.16
N GLY A 50 -13.31 17.50 7.28
CA GLY A 50 -12.70 16.91 8.47
C GLY A 50 -11.19 16.93 8.42
N THR A 51 -10.57 16.76 9.59
CA THR A 51 -9.13 16.60 9.73
C THR A 51 -8.84 15.47 10.72
N LEU A 52 -7.79 14.68 10.44
CA LEU A 52 -7.34 13.60 11.32
C LEU A 52 -5.82 13.64 11.47
N ALA A 53 -5.38 13.65 12.73
CA ALA A 53 -3.99 13.45 13.08
C ALA A 53 -3.58 12.00 12.83
N LEU A 54 -2.58 11.77 11.97
CA LEU A 54 -2.02 10.45 11.68
C LEU A 54 -0.72 10.15 12.46
N GLY A 55 -0.30 11.10 13.30
CA GLY A 55 0.90 11.01 14.13
C GLY A 55 2.17 11.48 13.41
N GLU A 56 3.31 11.33 14.09
CA GLU A 56 4.64 11.75 13.62
C GLU A 56 5.25 10.69 12.68
N ARG A 57 4.57 10.39 11.57
CA ARG A 57 4.95 9.33 10.62
C ARG A 57 4.86 9.81 9.19
N LEU A 58 5.87 9.55 8.35
CA LEU A 58 5.82 9.92 6.93
C LEU A 58 4.90 8.98 6.15
N PRO A 59 3.83 9.49 5.49
CA PRO A 59 2.96 8.66 4.67
C PRO A 59 3.68 8.32 3.36
N LEU A 60 3.60 7.04 2.98
CA LEU A 60 4.18 6.54 1.73
C LEU A 60 3.18 6.61 0.58
N ALA A 61 1.94 6.21 0.84
CA ALA A 61 0.85 6.30 -0.12
C ALA A 61 -0.52 6.24 0.57
N ILE A 62 -1.55 6.57 -0.20
CA ILE A 62 -2.95 6.52 0.23
C ILE A 62 -3.82 5.92 -0.88
N LYS A 63 -4.83 5.14 -0.51
CA LYS A 63 -5.89 4.62 -1.39
C LYS A 63 -7.23 4.54 -0.66
N GLU A 64 -8.34 4.62 -1.38
CA GLU A 64 -9.66 4.20 -0.90
C GLU A 64 -9.82 2.70 -1.19
N LEU A 65 -9.74 1.86 -0.15
CA LEU A 65 -9.79 0.38 -0.27
C LEU A 65 -11.21 -0.16 -0.20
N ASP A 66 -11.96 0.26 0.82
CA ASP A 66 -13.39 0.00 0.91
C ASP A 66 -14.15 1.27 0.60
N LYS A 67 -15.43 1.13 0.28
CA LYS A 67 -16.31 2.27 0.08
C LYS A 67 -16.21 3.21 1.29
N ASP A 68 -15.78 4.44 1.04
CA ASP A 68 -15.70 5.51 2.03
C ASP A 68 -14.61 5.30 3.11
N VAL A 69 -13.67 4.36 2.91
CA VAL A 69 -12.53 4.12 3.82
C VAL A 69 -11.20 4.37 3.11
N PHE A 70 -10.46 5.35 3.61
CA PHE A 70 -9.13 5.70 3.12
C PHE A 70 -8.06 5.03 3.97
N THR A 71 -7.10 4.37 3.33
CA THR A 71 -6.00 3.66 3.97
C THR A 71 -4.68 4.29 3.57
N VAL A 72 -3.87 4.61 4.57
CA VAL A 72 -2.54 5.20 4.43
C VAL A 72 -1.50 4.18 4.87
N VAL A 73 -0.46 4.02 4.05
CA VAL A 73 0.69 3.16 4.35
C VAL A 73 1.83 4.01 4.88
N PHE A 74 2.46 3.57 5.95
CA PHE A 74 3.66 4.12 6.57
C PHE A 74 4.76 3.07 6.58
N HIS A 75 5.98 3.45 6.94
CA HIS A 75 7.09 2.49 7.10
C HIS A 75 6.87 1.48 8.23
N ASP A 76 6.08 1.81 9.25
CA ASP A 76 5.89 1.04 10.49
C ASP A 76 4.48 0.43 10.63
N GLY A 77 3.61 0.65 9.64
CA GLY A 77 2.26 0.11 9.64
C GLY A 77 1.33 0.77 8.65
N ILE A 78 0.05 0.49 8.80
CA ILE A 78 -1.04 1.07 8.04
C ILE A 78 -2.09 1.68 8.98
N LEU A 79 -2.80 2.70 8.52
CA LEU A 79 -3.92 3.29 9.25
C LEU A 79 -5.03 3.63 8.26
N SER A 80 -6.25 3.25 8.60
CA SER A 80 -7.46 3.54 7.84
C SER A 80 -8.40 4.48 8.59
N PHE A 81 -9.11 5.32 7.85
CA PHE A 81 -10.11 6.24 8.40
C PHE A 81 -11.26 6.47 7.43
N ASP A 82 -12.41 6.87 7.97
CA ASP A 82 -13.63 7.14 7.22
C ASP A 82 -13.73 8.59 6.71
N ARG A 83 -14.80 8.90 5.97
CA ARG A 83 -15.11 10.26 5.51
C ARG A 83 -15.39 11.28 6.60
N ASN A 84 -15.62 10.84 7.84
CA ASN A 84 -15.79 11.70 9.00
C ASN A 84 -14.45 11.97 9.70
N ALA A 85 -13.33 11.60 9.06
CA ALA A 85 -11.99 11.71 9.61
C ALA A 85 -11.83 10.93 10.92
N SER A 86 -12.50 9.78 11.04
CA SER A 86 -12.42 8.89 12.20
C SER A 86 -11.65 7.62 11.85
N THR A 87 -10.67 7.24 12.68
CA THR A 87 -9.91 6.01 12.49
C THR A 87 -10.82 4.78 12.55
N THR A 88 -10.72 3.93 11.53
CA THR A 88 -11.51 2.69 11.39
C THR A 88 -10.68 1.43 11.53
N GLY A 89 -9.37 1.51 11.26
CA GLY A 89 -8.47 0.36 11.32
C GLY A 89 -7.02 0.77 11.44
N MET A 90 -6.21 -0.10 12.04
CA MET A 90 -4.77 0.09 12.16
C MET A 90 -4.07 -1.25 12.26
N TYR A 91 -2.90 -1.36 11.63
CA TYR A 91 -2.03 -2.52 11.77
C TYR A 91 -0.58 -2.06 11.86
N SER A 92 0.19 -2.62 12.79
CA SER A 92 1.59 -2.29 13.01
C SER A 92 2.48 -3.45 12.56
N PHE A 93 3.59 -3.13 11.88
CA PHE A 93 4.60 -4.12 11.49
C PHE A 93 5.49 -4.56 12.67
N GLY A 94 5.30 -3.97 13.86
CA GLY A 94 6.03 -4.34 15.06
C GLY A 94 7.54 -4.12 14.91
N ASP A 95 8.32 -5.20 14.98
CA ASP A 95 9.77 -5.17 14.83
C ASP A 95 10.27 -5.53 13.41
N GLN A 96 9.35 -5.60 12.45
CA GLN A 96 9.65 -5.85 11.05
C GLN A 96 9.72 -4.53 10.28
N GLU A 97 10.59 -4.48 9.29
CA GLU A 97 10.74 -3.31 8.42
C GLU A 97 9.98 -3.53 7.12
N LEU A 98 9.24 -2.52 6.65
CA LEU A 98 8.55 -2.59 5.37
C LEU A 98 9.57 -2.64 4.22
N TYR A 99 9.57 -3.74 3.47
CA TYR A 99 10.39 -3.93 2.28
C TYR A 99 9.70 -3.34 1.04
N THR A 100 8.44 -3.71 0.81
CA THR A 100 7.60 -3.12 -0.24
C THR A 100 6.12 -3.31 0.07
N PHE A 101 5.27 -2.57 -0.62
CA PHE A 101 3.82 -2.74 -0.54
C PHE A 101 3.14 -2.48 -1.89
N LEU A 102 1.94 -3.04 -2.05
CA LEU A 102 1.02 -2.66 -3.11
C LEU A 102 -0.41 -2.69 -2.60
N PHE A 103 -1.24 -1.82 -3.17
CA PHE A 103 -2.68 -1.86 -2.95
C PHE A 103 -3.35 -2.84 -3.92
N GLY A 104 -4.13 -3.78 -3.38
CA GLY A 104 -5.15 -4.51 -4.13
C GLY A 104 -6.46 -3.73 -4.18
N GLU A 105 -7.57 -4.42 -4.47
CA GLU A 105 -8.92 -3.86 -4.43
C GLU A 105 -9.30 -3.44 -3.02
N ASP A 106 -9.35 -4.39 -2.08
CA ASP A 106 -9.84 -4.23 -0.71
C ASP A 106 -8.77 -4.50 0.36
N PHE A 107 -7.49 -4.58 -0.04
CA PHE A 107 -6.38 -4.91 0.86
C PHE A 107 -5.09 -4.18 0.50
N VAL A 108 -4.16 -4.12 1.45
CA VAL A 108 -2.75 -3.80 1.22
C VAL A 108 -1.93 -5.07 1.31
N ALA A 109 -1.19 -5.43 0.25
CA ALA A 109 -0.11 -6.40 0.35
C ALA A 109 1.14 -5.70 0.89
N CYS A 110 1.69 -6.21 1.98
CA CYS A 110 2.92 -5.75 2.58
C CYS A 110 3.92 -6.91 2.62
N ILE A 111 5.14 -6.65 2.17
CA ILE A 111 6.29 -7.52 2.39
C ILE A 111 7.15 -6.83 3.43
N THR A 112 7.37 -7.52 4.53
CA THR A 112 8.19 -7.02 5.63
C THR A 112 9.37 -7.96 5.87
N GLU A 113 10.53 -7.40 6.16
CA GLU A 113 11.75 -8.15 6.48
C GLU A 113 12.05 -8.06 7.98
N ARG A 114 12.56 -9.16 8.54
CA ARG A 114 13.20 -9.15 9.86
C ARG A 114 14.69 -9.39 9.66
N HIS A 115 15.51 -8.44 10.06
CA HIS A 115 16.97 -8.53 9.99
C HIS A 115 17.54 -9.51 11.07
N ARG A 116 17.05 -10.76 11.11
CA ARG A 116 17.50 -11.84 12.01
C ARG A 116 17.68 -13.14 11.23
N VAL A 117 18.54 -14.03 11.73
CA VAL A 117 18.85 -15.34 11.11
C VAL A 117 17.60 -16.24 11.10
N GLY A 118 17.11 -16.62 9.93
CA GLY A 118 15.83 -17.33 9.71
C GLY A 118 14.98 -16.65 8.63
N SER A 119 13.80 -17.20 8.27
CA SER A 119 12.96 -16.74 7.14
C SER A 119 12.96 -15.21 6.98
N ARG A 120 13.33 -14.76 5.78
CA ARG A 120 13.73 -13.37 5.51
C ARG A 120 12.52 -12.45 5.36
N PHE A 121 11.47 -12.93 4.71
CA PHE A 121 10.32 -12.11 4.36
C PHE A 121 9.01 -12.68 4.94
N SER A 122 8.17 -11.78 5.42
CA SER A 122 6.76 -12.02 5.75
C SER A 122 5.92 -11.29 4.73
N ILE A 123 5.05 -12.03 4.03
CA ILE A 123 4.09 -11.48 3.10
C ILE A 123 2.74 -11.50 3.80
N GLN A 124 2.10 -10.35 3.91
CA GLN A 124 0.79 -10.20 4.55
C GLN A 124 -0.11 -9.35 3.68
N THR A 125 -1.37 -9.73 3.62
CA THR A 125 -2.46 -8.95 3.03
C THR A 125 -3.36 -8.49 4.16
N ILE A 126 -3.60 -7.18 4.24
CA ILE A 126 -4.28 -6.55 5.38
C ILE A 126 -5.48 -5.77 4.86
N ASP A 127 -6.65 -5.99 5.45
CA ASP A 127 -7.88 -5.26 5.11
C ASP A 127 -7.92 -3.84 5.68
N SER A 128 -8.93 -3.05 5.30
CA SER A 128 -9.09 -1.68 5.79
C SER A 128 -9.35 -1.59 7.30
N SER A 129 -9.81 -2.66 7.95
CA SER A 129 -10.00 -2.74 9.40
C SER A 129 -8.70 -3.04 10.15
N GLY A 130 -7.61 -3.35 9.44
CA GLY A 130 -6.32 -3.71 10.00
C GLY A 130 -6.18 -5.21 10.32
N ASN A 131 -7.07 -6.06 9.81
CA ASN A 131 -6.97 -7.50 9.98
C ASN A 131 -6.11 -8.12 8.88
N ILE A 132 -5.27 -9.09 9.27
CA ILE A 132 -4.57 -9.94 8.31
C ILE A 132 -5.59 -10.90 7.69
N ILE A 133 -5.78 -10.81 6.38
CA ILE A 133 -6.65 -11.73 5.62
C ILE A 133 -5.87 -12.87 4.94
N GLY A 134 -4.54 -12.76 4.88
CA GLY A 134 -3.64 -13.75 4.32
C GLY A 134 -2.21 -13.53 4.80
N SER A 135 -1.46 -14.61 5.04
CA SER A 135 -0.05 -14.52 5.42
C SER A 135 0.79 -15.71 4.95
N LEU A 136 2.00 -15.43 4.46
CA LEU A 136 3.00 -16.42 4.07
C LEU A 136 4.37 -16.00 4.61
N MET A 137 5.20 -16.99 4.93
CA MET A 137 6.62 -16.79 5.24
C MET A 137 7.44 -17.23 4.03
N GLU A 138 8.37 -16.39 3.60
CA GLU A 138 9.21 -16.66 2.44
C GLU A 138 10.71 -16.59 2.80
N SER A 139 11.46 -17.52 2.24
CA SER A 139 12.91 -17.65 2.39
C SER A 139 13.66 -17.35 1.09
N ARG A 140 12.98 -17.45 -0.06
CA ARG A 140 13.50 -17.07 -1.36
C ARG A 140 13.66 -15.56 -1.44
N GLU A 141 14.62 -15.13 -2.24
CA GLU A 141 14.78 -13.71 -2.54
C GLU A 141 13.58 -13.22 -3.34
N PHE A 142 13.10 -12.05 -2.95
CA PHE A 142 11.98 -11.39 -3.60
C PHE A 142 12.46 -10.59 -4.82
N GLY A 143 11.77 -10.70 -5.95
CA GLY A 143 12.03 -9.91 -7.16
C GLY A 143 11.09 -8.70 -7.29
N SER A 144 9.84 -8.96 -7.70
CA SER A 144 8.84 -7.94 -8.03
C SER A 144 7.44 -8.29 -7.50
N LEU A 145 6.64 -7.26 -7.24
CA LEU A 145 5.26 -7.36 -6.74
C LEU A 145 4.31 -6.75 -7.76
N ALA A 146 3.16 -7.37 -7.99
CA ALA A 146 2.02 -6.74 -8.62
C ALA A 146 0.72 -7.11 -7.91
N ALA A 147 -0.24 -6.20 -7.89
CA ALA A 147 -1.57 -6.46 -7.37
C ALA A 147 -2.62 -5.87 -8.31
N SER A 148 -3.72 -6.60 -8.52
CA SER A 148 -4.88 -6.16 -9.31
C SER A 148 -6.10 -6.93 -8.84
N GLY A 149 -7.21 -6.22 -8.60
CA GLY A 149 -8.38 -6.83 -7.99
C GLY A 149 -8.01 -7.49 -6.66
N ARG A 150 -8.41 -8.75 -6.51
CA ARG A 150 -8.04 -9.61 -5.37
C ARG A 150 -6.84 -10.51 -5.59
N LEU A 151 -6.01 -10.24 -6.61
CA LEU A 151 -4.85 -11.06 -6.95
C LEU A 151 -3.54 -10.33 -6.64
N LEU A 152 -2.54 -11.12 -6.25
CA LEU A 152 -1.17 -10.71 -5.96
C LEU A 152 -0.20 -11.60 -6.74
N ALA A 153 0.62 -11.02 -7.60
CA ALA A 153 1.70 -11.72 -8.28
C ALA A 153 3.05 -11.38 -7.63
N ILE A 154 3.84 -12.42 -7.34
CA ILE A 154 5.14 -12.34 -6.69
C ILE A 154 6.17 -13.04 -7.56
N THR A 155 7.32 -12.41 -7.79
CA THR A 155 8.40 -13.04 -8.55
C THR A 155 9.53 -13.52 -7.66
N HIS A 156 10.04 -14.72 -8.00
CA HIS A 156 11.22 -15.33 -7.40
C HIS A 156 12.11 -15.88 -8.51
N GLY A 157 13.15 -15.13 -8.86
CA GLY A 157 14.03 -15.51 -9.97
C GLY A 157 13.27 -15.54 -11.30
N ASN A 158 13.12 -16.72 -11.88
CA ASN A 158 12.41 -16.96 -13.14
C ASN A 158 10.98 -17.50 -12.98
N VAL A 159 10.42 -17.44 -11.77
CA VAL A 159 9.06 -17.91 -11.46
C VAL A 159 8.19 -16.74 -11.00
N VAL A 160 6.95 -16.71 -11.49
CA VAL A 160 5.87 -15.84 -10.99
C VAL A 160 4.84 -16.72 -10.30
N GLU A 161 4.51 -16.41 -9.06
CA GLU A 161 3.43 -17.04 -8.32
C GLU A 161 2.28 -16.04 -8.13
N VAL A 162 1.06 -16.45 -8.51
CA VAL A 162 -0.15 -15.63 -8.41
C VAL A 162 -1.05 -16.17 -7.30
N TYR A 163 -1.22 -15.38 -6.26
CA TYR A 163 -2.03 -15.70 -5.09
C TYR A 163 -3.35 -14.90 -5.08
N PRO A 164 -4.45 -15.46 -4.58
CA PRO A 164 -5.56 -14.65 -4.11
C PRO A 164 -5.14 -13.87 -2.85
N ALA A 165 -5.88 -12.82 -2.51
CA ALA A 165 -5.65 -12.01 -1.31
C ALA A 165 -5.63 -12.84 -0.01
N ALA A 166 -6.22 -14.04 0.04
CA ALA A 166 -6.14 -14.92 1.21
C ALA A 166 -4.79 -15.67 1.35
N LEU A 167 -3.91 -15.56 0.34
CA LEU A 167 -2.60 -16.22 0.27
C LEU A 167 -2.65 -17.75 0.46
N THR A 168 -3.62 -18.42 -0.16
CA THR A 168 -3.85 -19.87 -0.02
C THR A 168 -3.26 -20.70 -1.16
N SER A 169 -4.03 -21.00 -2.21
CA SER A 169 -3.58 -21.71 -3.42
C SER A 169 -3.16 -20.71 -4.48
N HIS A 170 -2.01 -20.94 -5.11
CA HIS A 170 -1.50 -20.10 -6.19
C HIS A 170 -1.45 -20.84 -7.52
N SER A 171 -1.27 -20.06 -8.59
CA SER A 171 -0.83 -20.54 -9.90
C SER A 171 0.61 -20.09 -10.13
N ASP A 172 1.44 -20.93 -10.75
CA ASP A 172 2.82 -20.63 -11.06
C ASP A 172 3.08 -20.52 -12.57
N PHE A 173 3.92 -19.56 -12.94
CA PHE A 173 4.35 -19.34 -14.32
C PHE A 173 5.88 -19.32 -14.33
N LYS A 174 6.48 -20.19 -15.13
CA LYS A 174 7.93 -20.33 -15.25
C LYS A 174 8.41 -19.73 -16.56
N PHE A 175 9.45 -18.91 -16.47
CA PHE A 175 10.12 -18.27 -17.60
C PHE A 175 11.52 -18.86 -17.80
N ASP A 176 12.05 -18.69 -19.00
CA ASP A 176 13.39 -19.17 -19.34
C ASP A 176 14.50 -18.34 -18.68
N SER A 177 14.19 -17.10 -18.30
CA SER A 177 15.12 -16.16 -17.66
C SER A 177 14.48 -15.41 -16.48
N TYR A 178 15.29 -14.58 -15.81
CA TYR A 178 14.89 -13.83 -14.63
C TYR A 178 13.73 -12.86 -14.95
N VAL A 179 12.72 -12.83 -14.09
CA VAL A 179 11.57 -11.92 -14.21
C VAL A 179 11.88 -10.62 -13.48
N GLU A 180 12.11 -9.55 -14.24
CA GLU A 180 12.47 -8.22 -13.73
C GLU A 180 11.26 -7.50 -13.15
N GLN A 181 10.13 -7.58 -13.84
CA GLN A 181 8.86 -6.99 -13.44
C GLN A 181 7.69 -7.88 -13.80
N VAL A 182 6.63 -7.78 -13.03
CA VAL A 182 5.38 -8.48 -13.28
C VAL A 182 4.21 -7.50 -13.22
N ALA A 183 3.17 -7.80 -13.98
CA ALA A 183 1.83 -7.26 -13.82
C ALA A 183 0.84 -8.44 -13.84
N VAL A 184 -0.29 -8.26 -13.15
CA VAL A 184 -1.39 -9.22 -13.14
C VAL A 184 -2.69 -8.47 -13.38
N SER A 185 -3.61 -9.04 -14.15
CA SER A 185 -4.98 -8.51 -14.29
C SER A 185 -5.89 -9.08 -13.21
N GLU A 186 -7.06 -8.48 -13.00
CA GLU A 186 -8.08 -9.02 -12.09
C GLU A 186 -8.56 -10.43 -12.49
N GLU A 187 -8.53 -10.73 -13.80
CA GLU A 187 -8.85 -12.06 -14.36
C GLU A 187 -7.70 -13.08 -14.24
N GLY A 188 -6.54 -12.68 -13.67
CA GLY A 188 -5.38 -13.56 -13.49
C GLY A 188 -4.43 -13.70 -14.69
N THR A 189 -4.57 -12.87 -15.73
CA THR A 189 -3.57 -12.80 -16.81
C THR A 189 -2.28 -12.21 -16.27
N VAL A 190 -1.15 -12.89 -16.49
CA VAL A 190 0.18 -12.43 -16.09
C VAL A 190 0.89 -11.79 -17.28
N ILE A 191 1.57 -10.68 -17.04
CA ILE A 191 2.52 -10.08 -17.98
C ILE A 191 3.86 -9.98 -17.26
N ALA A 192 4.91 -10.55 -17.84
CA ALA A 192 6.25 -10.54 -17.27
C ALA A 192 7.24 -9.84 -18.18
N LEU A 193 8.14 -9.04 -17.61
CA LEU A 193 9.30 -8.48 -18.31
C LEU A 193 10.52 -9.33 -17.98
N CYS A 194 11.10 -9.97 -18.98
CA CYS A 194 12.34 -10.75 -18.84
C CYS A 194 13.33 -10.33 -19.93
N ASP A 195 14.55 -9.93 -19.53
CA ASP A 195 15.62 -9.48 -20.42
C ASP A 195 15.16 -8.40 -21.43
N GLY A 196 14.35 -7.45 -20.95
CA GLY A 196 13.78 -6.39 -21.79
C GLY A 196 12.67 -6.82 -22.75
N THR A 197 12.17 -8.05 -22.66
CA THR A 197 11.06 -8.57 -23.48
C THR A 197 9.82 -8.83 -22.64
N LEU A 198 8.64 -8.40 -23.13
CA LEU A 198 7.36 -8.67 -22.48
C LEU A 198 6.80 -10.02 -22.92
N TYR A 199 6.39 -10.83 -21.95
CA TYR A 199 5.78 -12.14 -22.14
C TYR A 199 4.35 -12.14 -21.60
N ILE A 200 3.45 -12.74 -22.37
CA ILE A 200 2.11 -13.14 -21.93
C ILE A 200 2.11 -14.68 -22.04
N PRO A 201 2.20 -15.40 -20.91
CA PRO A 201 2.35 -16.86 -20.89
C PRO A 201 1.09 -17.60 -21.34
#